data_AF-A0A0S8DQB1-F1
#
_entry.id   AF-A0A0S8DQB1-F1
#
_cell.length_a   1.000
_cell.length_b   1.000
_cell.length_c   1.000
_cell.angle_alpha   90.00
_cell.angle_beta   90.00
_cell.angle_gamma   90.00
#
_symmetry.space_group_name_H-M   'P 1'
#
loop_
_entity.id
_entity.type
_entity.pdbx_description
1 polymer ?
#
loop_
_entity_poly.entity_id
_entity_poly.type
_entity_poly.pdbx_seq_one_letter_code
_entity_poly.pdbx_strand_id
1 'polypeptide(L)' 'ARDNEIDIMLNGEPIIDMDLNRWTEAGWNPGPPRTKNKFKTALKDFKREGHIGFQDHGANVWYRNVRIKRL' A
#
# COMPACT_ATOMS: atom_id res chain seq x y z
N ALA A 1 2.68 -8.60 1.53
CA ALA A 1 1.63 -8.13 2.45
C ALA A 1 1.22 -9.28 3.34
N ARG A 2 1.20 -9.04 4.66
CA ARG A 2 0.71 -9.97 5.68
C ARG A 2 -0.39 -9.25 6.44
N ASP A 3 -1.64 -9.52 6.07
CA ASP A 3 -2.81 -8.80 6.62
C ASP A 3 -2.66 -7.26 6.56
N ASN A 4 -2.36 -6.62 7.68
CA ASN A 4 -2.18 -5.19 7.85
C ASN A 4 -0.76 -4.68 7.53
N GLU A 5 0.24 -5.56 7.47
CA GLU A 5 1.64 -5.19 7.21
C GLU A 5 1.95 -5.15 5.71
N ILE A 6 2.52 -4.03 5.28
CA ILE A 6 2.97 -3.79 3.91
C ILE A 6 4.42 -3.32 3.92
N ASP A 7 5.30 -4.18 3.41
CA ASP A 7 6.70 -3.85 3.12
C ASP A 7 6.90 -3.66 1.62
N ILE A 8 7.68 -2.65 1.25
CA ILE A 8 8.09 -2.40 -0.14
C ILE A 8 9.62 -2.32 -0.19
N MET A 9 10.19 -3.18 -1.02
CA MET A 9 11.61 -3.19 -1.37
C MET A 9 11.78 -2.64 -2.78
N LEU A 10 12.74 -1.74 -2.97
CA LEU A 10 13.13 -1.23 -4.28
C LEU A 10 14.63 -1.38 -4.44
N ASN A 11 15.07 -2.06 -5.51
CA ASN A 11 16.49 -2.32 -5.79
C ASN A 11 17.27 -2.98 -4.63
N GLY A 12 16.61 -3.82 -3.84
CA GLY A 12 17.22 -4.51 -2.69
C GLY A 12 17.15 -3.74 -1.37
N GLU A 13 16.66 -2.50 -1.39
CA GLU A 13 16.57 -1.64 -0.21
C GLU A 13 15.13 -1.53 0.31
N PRO A 14 14.90 -1.59 1.64
CA PRO A 14 13.60 -1.33 2.23
C PRO A 14 13.29 0.17 2.16
N ILE A 15 12.20 0.52 1.47
CA ILE A 15 11.78 1.93 1.33
C ILE A 15 10.47 2.24 2.05
N ILE A 16 9.64 1.23 2.32
CA ILE A 16 8.39 1.37 3.08
C ILE A 16 8.24 0.16 3.98
N ASP A 17 7.93 0.43 5.25
CA ASP A 17 7.42 -0.50 6.26
C ASP A 17 6.17 0.18 6.85
N MET A 18 5.02 -0.48 6.73
CA MET A 18 3.74 0.12 7.07
C MET A 18 2.78 -0.87 7.74
N ASP A 19 2.26 -0.48 8.89
CA ASP A 19 1.09 -1.08 9.54
C ASP A 19 -0.19 -0.26 9.24
N LEU A 20 -1.07 -0.82 8.41
CA LEU A 20 -2.36 -0.20 8.05
C LEU A 20 -3.29 0.06 9.24
N ASN A 21 -3.16 -0.68 10.35
CA ASN A 21 -3.99 -0.48 11.54
C ASN A 21 -3.75 0.89 12.20
N ARG A 22 -2.65 1.56 11.87
CA ARG A 22 -2.34 2.92 12.35
C ARG A 22 -3.17 4.00 11.65
N TRP A 23 -3.73 3.73 10.47
CA TRP A 23 -4.60 4.65 9.74
C TRP A 23 -6.06 4.49 10.19
N THR A 24 -6.36 5.02 11.37
CA THR A 24 -7.63 4.81 12.06
C THR A 24 -8.76 5.76 11.67
N GLU A 25 -8.48 6.83 10.93
CA GLU A 25 -9.46 7.86 10.58
C GLU A 25 -9.47 8.12 9.06
N ALA A 26 -10.65 8.25 8.48
CA ALA A 26 -10.82 8.61 7.08
C ALA A 26 -10.22 10.00 6.78
N GLY A 27 -9.58 10.13 5.63
CA GLY A 27 -9.02 11.41 5.17
C GLY A 27 -7.70 11.82 5.83
N TRP A 28 -7.12 10.98 6.69
CA TRP A 28 -5.92 11.34 7.45
C TRP A 28 -4.87 10.23 7.51
N ASN A 29 -3.60 10.64 7.45
CA ASN A 29 -2.46 9.81 7.80
C ASN A 29 -2.17 9.91 9.30
N PRO A 30 -1.57 8.87 9.91
CA PRO A 30 -1.11 8.89 11.29
C PRO A 30 0.17 9.74 11.44
N GLY A 31 0.51 10.06 12.68
CA GLY A 31 1.73 10.79 13.07
C GLY A 31 1.47 12.22 13.57
N PRO A 32 2.42 12.82 14.32
CA PRO A 32 2.40 14.24 14.66
C PRO A 32 3.40 15.04 13.79
N PRO A 33 2.97 16.09 13.06
CA PRO A 33 1.57 16.46 12.80
C PRO A 33 0.91 15.47 11.83
N ARG A 34 -0.43 15.33 11.94
CA ARG A 34 -1.20 14.52 11.00
C ARG A 34 -1.28 15.23 9.65
N THR A 35 -1.26 14.47 8.57
CA THR A 35 -1.41 14.99 7.19
C THR A 35 -2.66 14.42 6.53
N LYS A 36 -3.27 15.18 5.61
CA LYS A 36 -4.47 14.73 4.89
C LYS A 36 -4.14 13.66 3.84
N ASN A 37 -5.06 12.74 3.62
CA ASN A 37 -5.08 11.85 2.47
C ASN A 37 -6.45 11.89 1.76
N LYS A 38 -6.53 11.24 0.59
CA LYS A 38 -7.71 11.29 -0.28
C LYS A 38 -8.79 10.24 0.02
N PHE A 39 -8.56 9.34 0.98
CA PHE A 39 -9.41 8.17 1.19
C PHE A 39 -10.58 8.49 2.11
N LYS A 40 -11.81 8.14 1.69
CA LYS A 40 -13.05 8.39 2.46
C LYS A 40 -13.36 7.30 3.49
N THR A 41 -12.57 6.23 3.52
CA THR A 41 -12.64 5.15 4.49
C THR A 41 -11.27 5.08 5.19
N ALA A 42 -11.25 4.80 6.50
CA ALA A 42 -10.00 4.59 7.22
C ALA A 42 -9.29 3.35 6.64
N LEU A 43 -7.98 3.42 6.41
CA LEU A 43 -7.28 2.32 5.73
C LEU A 43 -7.27 1.04 6.59
N LYS A 44 -7.36 1.17 7.92
CA LYS A 44 -7.55 0.02 8.81
C LYS A 44 -8.78 -0.82 8.47
N ASP A 45 -9.80 -0.25 7.83
CA ASP A 45 -11.07 -0.92 7.52
C ASP A 45 -11.18 -1.41 6.06
N PHE A 46 -10.12 -1.23 5.25
CA PHE A 46 -10.10 -1.75 3.88
C PHE A 46 -10.09 -3.28 3.88
N LYS A 47 -10.71 -3.90 2.87
CA LYS A 47 -10.60 -5.36 2.68
C LYS A 47 -9.13 -5.75 2.50
N ARG A 48 -8.76 -6.88 3.10
CA ARG A 48 -7.39 -7.45 3.06
C ARG A 48 -7.18 -8.46 1.93
N GLU A 49 -8.20 -8.60 1.09
CA GLU A 49 -8.24 -9.45 -0.09
C GLU A 49 -8.79 -8.66 -1.28
N GLY A 50 -8.35 -9.04 -2.48
CA GLY A 50 -8.76 -8.40 -3.72
C GLY A 50 -7.89 -8.81 -4.89
N HIS A 51 -8.10 -8.15 -6.03
CA HIS A 51 -7.31 -8.35 -7.24
C HIS A 51 -5.98 -7.58 -7.15
N ILE A 52 -4.94 -8.11 -7.79
CA ILE A 52 -3.67 -7.42 -8.02
C ILE A 52 -3.68 -6.88 -9.44
N GLY A 53 -3.30 -5.61 -9.62
CA GLY A 53 -3.33 -4.92 -10.91
C GLY A 53 -2.07 -4.11 -11.18
N PHE A 54 -1.72 -3.99 -12.46
CA PHE A 54 -0.70 -3.08 -12.98
C PHE A 54 -1.40 -1.91 -13.66
N GLN A 55 -0.90 -0.70 -13.43
CA GLN A 55 -1.51 0.53 -13.94
C GLN A 55 -0.54 1.25 -14.89
N ASP A 56 -1.09 1.80 -15.98
CA ASP A 56 -0.43 2.74 -16.89
C ASP A 56 -1.41 3.89 -17.15
N HIS A 57 -0.90 5.13 -17.10
CA HIS A 57 -1.64 6.37 -17.28
C HIS A 57 -1.06 7.20 -18.46
N GLY A 58 -0.56 6.54 -19.52
CA GLY A 58 -0.15 7.17 -20.78
C GLY A 58 1.36 7.29 -20.98
N ALA A 59 2.17 6.64 -20.15
CA ALA A 59 3.63 6.60 -20.29
C ALA A 59 4.09 5.15 -20.38
N ASN A 60 5.00 4.85 -21.31
CA ASN A 60 5.42 3.47 -21.53
C ASN A 60 6.08 2.89 -20.27
N VAL A 61 5.55 1.75 -19.82
CA VAL A 61 6.08 0.95 -18.72
C VAL A 61 6.12 -0.52 -19.14
N TRP A 62 7.19 -1.23 -18.75
CA TRP A 62 7.37 -2.65 -19.06
C TRP A 62 7.63 -3.44 -17.80
N TYR A 63 6.92 -4.56 -17.64
CA TYR A 63 7.08 -5.49 -16.53
C TYR A 63 7.57 -6.83 -17.04
N ARG A 64 8.49 -7.46 -16.30
CA ARG A 64 8.93 -8.84 -16.52
C ARG A 64 9.23 -9.51 -15.19
N ASN A 65 9.21 -10.84 -15.16
CA ASN A 65 9.49 -11.63 -13.96
C ASN A 65 8.56 -11.34 -12.75
N VAL A 66 7.30 -11.02 -13.01
CA VAL A 66 6.27 -10.89 -11.97
C VAL A 66 5.98 -12.27 -11.38
N ARG A 67 6.11 -12.40 -10.06
CA ARG A 67 5.88 -13.65 -9.32
C ARG A 67 5.09 -13.36 -8.06
N ILE A 68 4.28 -14.33 -7.63
CA ILE A 68 3.52 -14.28 -6.38
C ILE A 68 3.81 -15.53 -5.55
N LYS A 69 3.96 -15.36 -4.23
CA LYS A 69 4.03 -16.44 -3.27
C LYS A 69 2.89 -16.27 -2.27
N ARG A 70 2.06 -17.30 -2.13
CA ARG A 70 1.09 -17.37 -1.03
C ARG A 70 1.85 -17.60 0.27
N LEU A 71 1.55 -16.79 1.28
CA LEU A 71 2.14 -16.88 2.62
C LEU A 71 1.27 -17.74 3.54
#